data_AF-A0A5P1FGY1-F1
#
_entry.id   AF-A0A5P1FGY1-F1
#
_cell.length_a   1.000
_cell.length_b   1.000
_cell.length_c   1.000
_cell.angle_alpha   90.00
_cell.angle_beta   90.00
_cell.angle_gamma   90.00
#
_symmetry.space_group_name_H-M   'P 1'
#
loop_
_entity.id
_entity.type
_entity.pdbx_description
1 polymer ?
#
loop_
_entity_poly.entity_id
_entity_poly.type
_entity_poly.pdbx_seq_one_letter_code
_entity_poly.pdbx_strand_id
1 'polypeptide(L)'
;MLELLTGRKPFDSTRPWSEQSLVRWAAPQLHDIDALDKMVDPALQGLYPGKSLSRFADVIALCVQPEPEFRPPMSEVVQALVRLVQRANMSKRMLGREGNDSGKRIDDTKTQDYMY
;
A
#
# COMPACT_ATOMS: atom_id res chain seq x y z
N MET A 1 -0.74 6.84 13.26
CA MET A 1 -0.86 6.03 12.01
C MET A 1 -1.98 6.52 11.11
N LEU A 2 -3.19 6.79 11.62
CA LEU A 2 -4.28 7.37 10.82
C LEU A 2 -3.90 8.69 10.11
N GLU A 3 -3.12 9.55 10.77
CA GLU A 3 -2.62 10.79 10.14
C GLU A 3 -1.80 10.50 8.88
N LEU A 4 -0.97 9.46 8.89
CA LEU A 4 -0.16 9.07 7.73
C LEU A 4 -1.00 8.46 6.62
N LEU A 5 -2.06 7.73 6.98
CA LEU A 5 -2.98 7.15 6.01
C LEU A 5 -3.79 8.22 5.28
N THR A 6 -4.24 9.24 6.01
CA THR A 6 -5.30 10.16 5.57
C THR A 6 -4.83 11.59 5.27
N GLY A 7 -3.63 11.97 5.70
CA GLY A 7 -3.14 13.35 5.64
C GLY A 7 -3.91 14.32 6.56
N ARG A 8 -4.80 13.82 7.43
CA ARG A 8 -5.64 14.63 8.31
C ARG A 8 -5.01 14.81 9.69
N LYS A 9 -5.37 15.91 10.37
CA LYS A 9 -5.04 16.13 11.78
C LYS A 9 -5.82 15.15 12.68
N PRO A 10 -5.29 14.75 13.84
CA PRO A 10 -6.00 13.89 14.79
C PRO A 10 -7.30 14.51 15.31
N PHE A 11 -7.29 15.83 15.49
CA PHE A 11 -8.44 16.61 15.91
C PHE A 11 -8.57 17.87 15.05
N ASP A 12 -9.80 18.14 14.57
CA ASP A 12 -10.10 19.30 13.73
C ASP A 12 -11.47 19.88 14.09
N SER A 13 -11.48 20.99 14.82
CA SER A 13 -12.69 21.67 15.29
C SER A 13 -13.49 22.35 14.18
N THR A 14 -12.91 22.51 12.98
CA THR A 14 -13.61 23.11 11.83
C THR A 14 -14.56 22.13 11.16
N ARG A 15 -14.47 20.84 11.49
CA ARG A 15 -15.30 19.77 10.95
C ARG A 15 -16.57 19.53 11.77
N PRO A 16 -17.59 18.89 11.19
CA PRO A 16 -18.77 18.42 11.93
C PRO A 16 -18.35 17.58 13.13
N TRP A 17 -19.13 17.63 14.22
CA TRP A 17 -18.82 16.96 15.49
C TRP A 17 -18.39 15.49 15.35
N SER A 18 -19.07 14.73 14.47
CA SER A 18 -18.75 13.32 14.19
C SER A 18 -17.39 13.11 13.53
N GLU A 19 -16.84 14.13 12.88
CA GLU A 19 -15.60 14.12 12.13
C GLU A 19 -14.43 14.84 12.82
N GLN A 20 -14.67 15.50 13.96
CA GLN A 20 -13.62 16.23 14.65
C GLN A 20 -12.53 15.28 15.15
N SER A 21 -12.91 14.10 15.65
CA SER A 21 -11.95 13.06 16.02
C SER A 21 -11.67 12.16 14.82
N LEU A 22 -10.40 12.12 14.39
CA LEU A 22 -9.96 11.30 13.27
C LEU A 22 -10.24 9.81 13.51
N VAL A 23 -10.06 9.33 14.74
CA VAL A 23 -10.36 7.94 15.09
C VAL A 23 -11.85 7.65 14.96
N ARG A 24 -12.71 8.53 15.51
CA ARG A 24 -14.17 8.35 15.47
C ARG A 24 -14.70 8.29 14.04
N TRP A 25 -14.14 9.10 13.15
CA TRP A 25 -14.51 9.13 11.74
C TRP A 25 -13.95 7.93 10.95
N ALA A 26 -12.67 7.59 11.14
CA ALA A 26 -11.99 6.61 10.31
C ALA A 26 -12.29 5.16 10.72
N ALA A 27 -12.39 4.86 12.01
CA ALA A 27 -12.56 3.50 12.52
C ALA A 27 -13.63 2.65 11.81
N PRO A 28 -14.88 3.13 11.59
CA PRO A 28 -15.91 2.34 10.92
C PRO A 28 -15.61 2.05 9.43
N GLN A 29 -14.68 2.79 8.83
CA GLN A 29 -14.35 2.70 7.40
C GLN A 29 -13.13 1.81 7.13
N LEU A 30 -12.37 1.39 8.16
CA LEU A 30 -11.10 0.67 8.00
C LEU A 30 -11.23 -0.74 7.41
N HIS A 31 -12.42 -1.32 7.40
CA HIS A 31 -12.69 -2.67 6.88
C HIS A 31 -13.32 -2.68 5.48
N ASP A 32 -13.70 -1.51 4.96
CA ASP A 32 -14.32 -1.36 3.64
C ASP A 32 -13.26 -0.84 2.66
N ILE A 33 -12.98 -1.62 1.62
CA ILE A 33 -11.95 -1.32 0.61
C ILE A 33 -12.29 -0.04 -0.17
N ASP A 34 -13.58 0.16 -0.51
CA ASP A 34 -14.02 1.32 -1.27
C ASP A 34 -14.03 2.58 -0.40
N ALA A 35 -14.32 2.44 0.90
CA ALA A 35 -14.21 3.53 1.86
C ALA A 35 -12.74 3.88 2.16
N LEU A 36 -11.87 2.86 2.24
CA LEU A 36 -10.43 3.04 2.41
C LEU A 36 -9.83 3.90 1.31
N ASP A 37 -10.10 3.58 0.04
CA ASP A 37 -9.55 4.32 -1.10
C ASP A 37 -9.93 5.81 -1.07
N LYS A 38 -11.13 6.12 -0.58
CA LYS A 38 -11.61 7.50 -0.41
C LYS A 38 -11.00 8.24 0.79
N MET A 39 -10.48 7.51 1.79
CA MET A 39 -9.87 8.13 2.97
C MET A 39 -8.38 8.41 2.81
N VAL A 40 -7.72 7.76 1.84
CA VAL A 40 -6.27 7.89 1.64
C VAL A 40 -5.91 9.34 1.36
N ASP A 41 -4.75 9.76 1.89
CA ASP A 41 -4.18 11.06 1.63
C ASP A 41 -4.12 11.35 0.11
N PRO A 42 -4.83 12.38 -0.38
CA PRO A 42 -4.80 12.76 -1.79
C PRO A 42 -3.41 13.08 -2.32
N ALA A 43 -2.47 13.48 -1.45
CA ALA A 43 -1.08 13.73 -1.82
C ALA A 43 -0.35 12.46 -2.31
N LEU A 44 -0.87 11.26 -1.99
CA LEU A 44 -0.32 10.00 -2.48
C LEU A 44 -0.69 9.71 -3.94
N GLN A 45 -1.67 10.42 -4.53
CA GLN A 45 -2.02 10.34 -5.96
C GLN A 45 -2.26 8.90 -6.49
N GLY A 46 -2.80 8.00 -5.66
CA GLY A 46 -3.00 6.60 -6.05
C GLY A 46 -1.71 5.78 -6.18
N LEU A 47 -0.55 6.32 -5.78
CA LEU A 47 0.76 5.66 -5.84
C LEU A 47 0.96 4.66 -4.69
N TYR A 48 -0.01 3.78 -4.48
CA TYR A 48 0.03 2.74 -3.47
C TYR A 48 -0.59 1.44 -4.00
N PRO A 49 0.00 0.27 -3.72
CA PRO A 49 -0.66 -0.99 -4.01
C PRO A 49 -1.88 -1.18 -3.08
N GLY A 50 -3.07 -1.42 -3.63
CA GLY A 50 -4.29 -1.63 -2.83
C GLY A 50 -4.15 -2.74 -1.77
N LYS A 51 -3.44 -3.84 -2.07
CA LYS A 51 -3.15 -4.89 -1.08
C LYS A 51 -2.26 -4.42 0.08
N SER A 52 -1.40 -3.43 -0.14
CA SER A 52 -0.58 -2.85 0.93
C SER A 52 -1.40 -1.89 1.77
N LEU A 53 -2.29 -1.12 1.13
CA LEU A 53 -3.26 -0.25 1.80
C LEU A 53 -4.15 -1.03 2.76
N SER A 54 -4.83 -2.09 2.28
CA SER A 54 -5.73 -2.89 3.13
C SER A 54 -5.01 -3.46 4.35
N ARG A 55 -3.80 -4.02 4.17
CA ARG A 55 -3.06 -4.57 5.32
C ARG A 55 -2.56 -3.50 6.28
N PHE A 56 -2.22 -2.31 5.79
CA PHE A 56 -1.87 -1.19 6.66
C PHE A 56 -3.10 -0.74 7.46
N ALA A 57 -4.28 -0.70 6.83
CA ALA A 57 -5.54 -0.42 7.49
C ALA A 57 -5.89 -1.49 8.56
N ASP A 58 -5.65 -2.77 8.29
CA ASP A 58 -5.84 -3.84 9.28
C ASP A 58 -5.00 -3.59 10.55
N VAL A 59 -3.73 -3.20 10.40
CA VAL A 59 -2.86 -2.86 11.54
C VAL A 59 -3.42 -1.65 12.30
N ILE A 60 -3.89 -0.63 11.60
CA ILE A 60 -4.52 0.54 12.21
C ILE A 60 -5.77 0.13 12.98
N ALA A 61 -6.65 -0.69 12.40
CA ALA A 61 -7.90 -1.13 12.99
C ALA A 61 -7.68 -1.83 14.32
N LEU A 62 -6.67 -2.71 14.40
CA LEU A 62 -6.26 -3.36 15.64
C LEU A 62 -5.76 -2.35 16.69
N CYS A 63 -5.00 -1.33 16.27
CA CYS A 63 -4.44 -0.34 17.19
C CYS A 63 -5.49 0.61 17.78
N VAL A 64 -6.59 0.86 17.06
CA VAL A 64 -7.64 1.81 17.46
C VAL A 64 -8.87 1.14 18.07
N GLN A 65 -8.79 -0.16 18.37
CA GLN A 65 -9.88 -0.89 19.02
C GLN A 65 -10.34 -0.17 20.30
N PRO A 66 -11.66 -0.04 20.54
CA PRO A 66 -12.17 0.56 21.76
C PRO A 66 -11.65 -0.17 22.99
N GLU A 67 -11.68 -1.50 22.96
CA GLU A 67 -11.20 -2.36 24.03
C GLU A 67 -9.66 -2.46 23.99
N PRO A 68 -8.97 -2.08 25.07
CA PRO A 68 -7.51 -2.08 25.11
C PRO A 68 -6.90 -3.48 25.03
N GLU A 69 -7.63 -4.51 25.45
CA GLU A 69 -7.20 -5.92 25.45
C GLU A 69 -7.03 -6.49 24.04
N PHE A 70 -7.72 -5.92 23.04
CA PHE A 70 -7.57 -6.31 21.64
C PHE A 70 -6.48 -5.53 20.91
N ARG A 71 -5.86 -4.54 21.57
CA ARG A 71 -4.77 -3.77 20.95
C ARG A 71 -3.47 -4.56 21.04
N PRO A 72 -2.77 -4.78 19.92
CA PRO A 72 -1.52 -5.51 19.93
C PRO A 72 -0.42 -4.71 20.64
N PRO A 73 0.57 -5.38 21.25
CA PRO A 73 1.75 -4.70 21.77
C PRO A 73 2.54 -4.05 20.62
N MET A 74 3.28 -2.98 20.93
CA MET A 74 4.05 -2.25 19.92
C MET A 74 5.09 -3.11 19.19
N SER A 75 5.60 -4.17 19.81
CA SER A 75 6.48 -5.15 19.16
C SER A 75 5.82 -5.84 17.96
N GLU A 76 4.55 -6.25 18.09
CA GLU A 76 3.77 -6.87 17.02
C GLU A 76 3.43 -5.86 15.92
N VAL A 77 3.08 -4.62 16.30
CA VAL A 77 2.83 -3.53 15.35
C VAL A 77 4.07 -3.28 14.49
N VAL A 78 5.24 -3.16 15.11
CA VAL A 78 6.51 -2.98 14.38
C VAL A 78 6.77 -4.17 13.45
N GLN A 79 6.58 -5.41 13.93
CA GLN A 79 6.78 -6.60 13.11
C GLN A 79 5.81 -6.65 11.90
N ALA A 80 4.55 -6.23 12.07
CA ALA A 80 3.60 -6.13 10.98
C ALA A 80 4.03 -5.08 9.95
N LEU A 81 4.44 -3.89 10.40
CA LEU A 81 4.91 -2.81 9.54
C LEU A 81 6.18 -3.17 8.76
N VAL A 82 7.16 -3.80 9.42
CA VAL A 82 8.39 -4.28 8.76
C VAL A 82 8.06 -5.26 7.63
N ARG A 83 7.15 -6.20 7.87
CA ARG A 83 6.69 -7.16 6.84
C ARG A 83 6.01 -6.45 5.67
N LEU A 84 5.25 -5.37 5.91
CA LEU A 84 4.63 -4.58 4.85
C LEU A 84 5.67 -3.88 3.97
N VAL A 85 6.66 -3.23 4.58
CA VAL A 85 7.74 -2.54 3.86
C VAL A 85 8.57 -3.53 3.04
N GLN A 86 8.92 -4.69 3.61
CA GLN A 86 9.64 -5.74 2.90
C GLN A 86 8.87 -6.22 1.66
N ARG A 87 7.56 -6.46 1.79
CA ARG A 87 6.69 -6.87 0.67
C ARG A 87 6.59 -5.78 -0.40
N ALA A 88 6.45 -4.52 -0.02
CA ALA A 88 6.41 -3.39 -0.95
C ALA A 88 7.71 -3.27 -1.75
N ASN A 89 8.86 -3.44 -1.09
CA ASN A 89 10.18 -3.41 -1.74
C ASN A 89 10.38 -4.59 -2.70
N MET A 90 9.90 -5.78 -2.35
CA MET A 90 9.94 -6.94 -3.26
C MET A 90 9.06 -6.73 -4.49
N SER A 91 7.86 -6.16 -4.32
CA SER A 91 6.97 -5.80 -5.43
C SER A 91 7.63 -4.81 -6.40
N LYS A 92 8.33 -3.80 -5.86
CA LYS A 92 9.05 -2.80 -6.66
C LYS A 92 10.19 -3.41 -7.50
N ARG A 93 10.86 -4.45 -6.98
CA ARG A 93 11.92 -5.18 -7.70
C ARG A 93 11.39 -6.03 -8.85
N MET A 94 10.18 -6.56 -8.73
CA MET A 94 9.56 -7.40 -9.78
C MET A 94 9.06 -6.55 -10.96
N LEU A 95 8.48 -5.37 -10.72
CA LEU A 95 8.10 -4.43 -11.79
C LEU A 95 9.30 -3.88 -12.58
N GLY A 96 10.53 -3.96 -12.04
CA GLY A 96 11.74 -3.48 -12.70
C GLY A 96 12.39 -4.46 -13.68
N ARG A 97 11.82 -5.67 -13.90
CA ARG A 97 12.46 -6.74 -14.68
C ARG A 97 11.82 -7.01 -16.06
N GLU A 98 10.70 -6.37 -16.40
CA GLU A 98 10.01 -6.53 -17.69
C GLU A 98 10.31 -5.39 -18.70
N GLY A 99 11.55 -4.88 -18.72
CA GLY A 99 11.93 -3.74 -19.57
C GLY A 99 13.11 -3.96 -20.51
N ASN A 100 13.62 -5.19 -20.67
CA ASN A 100 14.82 -5.41 -21.49
C ASN A 100 14.87 -6.78 -22.18
N ASP A 101 13.86 -7.09 -22.99
CA ASP A 101 13.99 -8.09 -24.06
C ASP A 101 13.46 -7.50 -25.37
N SER A 102 14.25 -6.62 -25.96
CA SER A 102 14.00 -6.08 -27.29
C SER A 102 15.34 -5.90 -27.99
N GLY A 103 15.75 -6.92 -28.74
CA GLY A 103 16.75 -6.79 -29.78
C GLY A 103 18.05 -7.55 -29.55
N LYS A 104 18.17 -8.71 -30.20
CA LYS A 104 19.17 -8.99 -31.24
C LYS A 104 18.91 -10.36 -31.86
N ARG A 105 18.01 -10.42 -32.86
CA ARG A 105 18.15 -11.46 -33.89
C ARG A 105 19.22 -10.97 -34.84
N ILE A 106 20.38 -11.60 -34.73
CA ILE A 106 21.52 -11.44 -35.63
C ILE A 106 21.10 -12.04 -36.97
N ASP A 107 21.08 -11.21 -38.01
CA ASP A 107 21.14 -11.64 -39.40
C ASP A 107 22.61 -11.72 -39.77
N ASP A 108 23.10 -12.91 -40.12
CA ASP A 108 24.30 -13.08 -40.93
C ASP A 108 24.30 -14.48 -41.59
N THR A 109 23.74 -14.49 -42.80
CA THR A 109 24.43 -14.81 -44.05
C THR A 109 25.13 -16.18 -44.20
N LYS A 110 24.50 -17.00 -45.08
CA LYS A 110 25.07 -17.93 -46.08
C LYS A 110 26.28 -18.81 -45.69
N THR A 111 26.11 -20.12 -45.89
CA THR A 111 26.71 -20.88 -47.02
C THR A 111 26.63 -22.37 -46.72
N GLN A 112 25.81 -23.07 -47.49
CA GLN A 112 25.96 -24.47 -47.93
C GLN A 112 25.01 -24.54 -49.13
N ASP A 113 25.49 -24.38 -50.38
CA ASP A 113 26.18 -25.43 -51.14
C ASP A 113 25.27 -26.68 -51.14
N TYR A 114 24.58 -27.03 -52.22
CA TYR A 114 25.16 -27.50 -53.48
C TYR A 114 24.30 -27.17 -54.70
N MET A 115 24.96 -26.64 -55.72
CA MET A 115 24.50 -26.63 -57.10
C MET A 115 24.46 -28.06 -57.67
N TYR A 116 23.27 -28.56 -58.04
CA TYR A 116 22.90 -29.13 -59.34
C TYR A 116 21.44 -29.58 -59.31
#